data_AF-A0A836CGU4-F1
#
_entry.id   AF-A0A836CGU4-F1
#
_cell.length_a   1.000
_cell.length_b   1.000
_cell.length_c   1.000
_cell.angle_alpha   90.00
_cell.angle_beta   90.00
_cell.angle_gamma   90.00
#
_symmetry.space_group_name_H-M   'P 1'
#
loop_
_entity.id
_entity.type
_entity.pdbx_description
1 polymer ?
#
loop_
_entity_poly.entity_id
_entity_poly.type
_entity_poly.pdbx_seq_one_letter_code
_entity_poly.pdbx_strand_id
1 'polypeptide(L)'
;MAVALALVLLLLQRQRRNSQDDFRYDALGAAQYQFKLHPHTEHYQTLKANFPENAADIRPLQRALFERALVNIPLVMQITHEANQASQLYKRSMISESAWRAIRKAEDTLKAEMDDVSAEADELQQGWGAEIWQQAMHVHVQSQERQAQAAAAAEAAEKEQRTQANRAKREKQKERQKAKKAGSAAPPPPTPEEAAERARKELEEQLAAEEERKAAAQKQRSVNRRGSKKGR
;
A
#
# COMPACT_ATOMS: atom_id res chain seq x y z
N MET A 1 -58.20 -46.87 -0.13
CA MET A 1 -56.83 -47.39 -0.32
C MET A 1 -55.97 -46.48 -1.20
N ALA A 2 -56.39 -46.09 -2.41
CA ALA A 2 -55.58 -45.27 -3.32
C ALA A 2 -55.18 -43.88 -2.77
N VAL A 3 -56.07 -43.19 -2.06
CA VAL A 3 -55.81 -41.86 -1.49
C VAL A 3 -54.75 -41.89 -0.38
N ALA A 4 -54.74 -42.95 0.44
CA ALA A 4 -53.76 -43.12 1.52
C ALA A 4 -52.36 -43.40 0.95
N LEU A 5 -52.27 -44.23 -0.10
CA LEU A 5 -51.02 -44.48 -0.82
C LEU A 5 -50.50 -43.21 -1.51
N ALA A 6 -51.39 -42.42 -2.11
CA ALA A 6 -51.02 -41.13 -2.71
C ALA A 6 -50.48 -40.14 -1.68
N LEU A 7 -51.09 -40.05 -0.49
CA LEU A 7 -50.61 -39.22 0.61
C LEU A 7 -49.25 -39.68 1.15
N VAL A 8 -49.04 -40.99 1.31
CA VAL A 8 -47.74 -41.54 1.72
C VAL A 8 -46.67 -41.26 0.68
N LEU A 9 -46.98 -41.40 -0.61
CA LEU A 9 -46.06 -41.06 -1.70
C LEU A 9 -45.76 -39.55 -1.74
N LEU A 10 -46.75 -38.70 -1.47
CA LEU A 10 -46.57 -37.24 -1.40
C LEU A 10 -45.70 -36.84 -0.21
N LEU A 11 -45.89 -37.48 0.95
CA LEU A 11 -45.05 -37.29 2.13
C LEU A 11 -43.62 -37.77 1.88
N LEU A 12 -43.44 -38.94 1.26
CA LEU A 12 -42.12 -39.47 0.90
C LEU A 12 -41.44 -38.60 -0.16
N GLN A 13 -42.16 -38.10 -1.17
CA GLN A 13 -41.61 -37.18 -2.17
C GLN A 13 -41.23 -35.82 -1.57
N ARG A 14 -42.04 -35.31 -0.63
CA ARG A 14 -41.72 -34.08 0.12
C ARG A 14 -40.50 -34.28 1.02
N GLN A 15 -40.40 -35.42 1.70
CA GLN A 15 -39.24 -35.79 2.50
C GLN A 15 -37.99 -35.94 1.63
N ARG A 16 -38.12 -36.54 0.44
CA ARG A 16 -37.01 -36.67 -0.53
C ARG A 16 -36.54 -35.33 -1.09
N ARG A 17 -37.44 -34.38 -1.32
CA ARG A 17 -37.09 -33.00 -1.72
C ARG A 17 -36.36 -32.26 -0.61
N ASN A 18 -36.85 -32.30 0.63
CA ASN A 18 -36.17 -31.68 1.77
C ASN A 18 -34.75 -32.24 1.96
N SER A 19 -34.58 -33.56 1.92
CA SER A 19 -33.26 -34.19 2.06
C SER A 19 -32.32 -33.89 0.89
N GLN A 20 -32.84 -33.66 -0.31
CA GLN A 20 -32.03 -33.31 -1.48
C GLN A 20 -31.52 -31.86 -1.40
N ASP A 21 -32.31 -30.94 -0.85
CA ASP A 21 -31.87 -29.57 -0.59
C ASP A 21 -30.83 -29.54 0.54
N ASP A 22 -31.05 -30.27 1.63
CA ASP A 22 -30.09 -30.42 2.72
C ASP A 22 -28.73 -30.92 2.20
N PHE A 23 -28.71 -31.97 1.35
CA PHE A 23 -27.48 -32.49 0.75
C PHE A 23 -26.73 -31.46 -0.10
N ARG A 24 -27.44 -30.59 -0.83
CA ARG A 24 -26.83 -29.56 -1.70
C ARG A 24 -26.22 -28.42 -0.90
N TYR A 25 -26.85 -28.00 0.20
CA TYR A 25 -26.29 -27.00 1.10
C TYR A 25 -25.18 -27.56 2.00
N ASP A 26 -25.28 -28.85 2.35
CA ASP A 26 -24.30 -29.56 3.17
C ASP A 26 -22.97 -29.78 2.44
N ALA A 27 -23.01 -30.24 1.19
CA ALA A 27 -21.81 -30.43 0.38
C ALA A 27 -21.05 -29.12 0.11
N LEU A 28 -21.75 -27.99 0.07
CA LEU A 28 -21.12 -26.67 -0.07
C LEU A 28 -20.63 -26.14 1.29
N GLY A 29 -21.40 -26.24 2.37
CA GLY A 29 -21.03 -25.69 3.67
C GLY A 29 -19.95 -26.49 4.41
N ALA A 30 -20.05 -27.82 4.44
CA ALA A 30 -19.15 -28.68 5.21
C ALA A 30 -17.78 -28.86 4.53
N ALA A 31 -17.73 -28.94 3.20
CA ALA A 31 -16.47 -29.03 2.46
C ALA A 31 -15.66 -27.72 2.50
N GLN A 32 -16.31 -26.59 2.75
CA GLN A 32 -15.66 -25.28 2.76
C GLN A 32 -14.97 -24.95 4.09
N TYR A 33 -15.40 -25.54 5.21
CA TYR A 33 -14.85 -25.24 6.53
C TYR A 33 -13.90 -26.35 7.03
N GLN A 34 -12.82 -26.58 6.29
CA GLN A 34 -11.73 -27.46 6.72
C GLN A 34 -10.71 -26.66 7.55
N PHE A 35 -10.93 -26.57 8.85
CA PHE A 35 -9.96 -25.95 9.77
C PHE A 35 -8.66 -26.77 9.81
N LYS A 36 -7.52 -26.08 9.72
CA LYS A 36 -6.18 -26.64 9.90
C LYS A 36 -5.43 -25.82 10.93
N LEU A 37 -4.68 -26.51 11.78
CA LEU A 37 -3.78 -25.90 12.75
C LEU A 37 -2.67 -25.13 12.05
N HIS A 38 -2.09 -24.16 12.76
CA HIS A 38 -1.03 -23.34 12.20
C HIS A 38 0.26 -24.16 12.03
N PRO A 39 1.06 -23.95 10.97
CA PRO A 39 2.36 -24.61 10.79
C PRO A 39 3.36 -24.46 11.95
N HIS A 40 3.14 -23.52 12.87
CA HIS A 40 3.99 -23.37 14.06
C HIS A 40 3.84 -24.55 15.02
N THR A 41 2.69 -25.23 15.01
CA THR A 41 2.47 -26.48 15.74
C THR A 41 3.46 -27.55 15.28
N GLU A 42 3.57 -27.78 13.96
CA GLU A 42 4.53 -28.74 13.39
C GLU A 42 5.99 -28.31 13.62
N HIS A 43 6.28 -27.01 13.49
CA HIS A 43 7.61 -26.48 13.76
C HIS A 43 8.06 -26.75 15.21
N TYR A 44 7.18 -26.52 16.18
CA TYR A 44 7.48 -26.81 17.58
C TYR A 44 7.67 -28.32 17.81
N GLN A 45 6.80 -29.17 17.26
CA GLN A 45 6.92 -30.63 17.43
C GLN A 45 8.22 -31.18 16.83
N THR A 46 8.59 -30.70 15.64
CA THR A 46 9.87 -31.06 15.00
C THR A 46 11.07 -30.56 15.80
N LEU A 47 10.99 -29.37 16.40
CA LEU A 47 12.03 -28.85 17.29
C LEU A 47 12.12 -29.71 18.56
N LYS A 48 10.99 -30.02 19.20
CA LYS A 48 10.89 -30.87 20.41
C LYS A 48 11.47 -32.26 20.15
N ALA A 49 11.15 -32.89 19.01
CA ALA A 49 11.66 -34.21 18.66
C ALA A 49 13.18 -34.25 18.43
N ASN A 50 13.77 -33.16 17.92
CA ASN A 50 15.21 -33.04 17.71
C ASN A 50 15.94 -32.47 18.95
N PHE A 51 15.21 -32.10 20.00
CA PHE A 51 15.78 -31.43 21.16
C PHE A 51 16.46 -32.46 22.07
N PRO A 52 17.73 -32.25 22.48
CA PRO A 52 18.40 -33.20 23.35
C PRO A 52 17.78 -33.16 24.76
N GLU A 53 17.43 -34.33 25.31
CA GLU A 53 16.75 -34.47 26.61
C GLU A 53 17.52 -33.80 27.77
N ASN A 54 18.85 -33.77 27.70
CA ASN A 54 19.73 -33.17 28.72
C ASN A 54 20.27 -31.79 28.31
N ALA A 55 19.56 -31.04 27.46
CA ALA A 55 19.98 -29.70 27.11
C ALA A 55 20.03 -28.80 28.35
N ALA A 56 21.16 -28.13 28.57
CA ALA A 56 21.29 -27.14 29.65
C ALA A 56 20.42 -25.89 29.40
N ASP A 57 19.98 -25.65 28.17
CA ASP A 57 19.25 -24.45 27.77
C ASP A 57 17.91 -24.77 27.09
N ILE A 58 16.81 -24.67 27.85
CA ILE A 58 15.44 -24.89 27.39
C ILE A 58 14.83 -23.67 26.65
N ARG A 59 15.53 -22.52 26.64
CA ARG A 59 15.01 -21.27 26.07
C ARG A 59 14.56 -21.37 24.61
N PRO A 60 15.25 -22.11 23.71
CA PRO A 60 14.78 -22.27 22.33
C PRO A 60 13.41 -22.93 22.24
N LEU A 61 13.15 -23.93 23.08
CA LEU A 61 11.89 -24.66 23.12
C LEU A 61 10.76 -23.80 23.71
N GLN A 62 11.04 -23.07 24.79
CA GLN A 62 10.11 -22.07 25.35
C GLN A 62 9.74 -21.00 24.33
N ARG A 63 10.74 -20.47 23.60
CA ARG A 63 10.49 -19.47 22.56
C ARG A 63 9.61 -20.03 21.44
N ALA A 64 9.90 -21.24 20.95
CA ALA A 64 9.10 -21.87 19.90
C ALA A 64 7.65 -22.13 20.36
N LEU A 65 7.45 -22.55 21.61
CA LEU A 65 6.10 -22.71 22.20
C LEU A 65 5.37 -21.37 22.29
N PHE A 66 6.08 -20.31 22.70
CA PHE A 66 5.51 -18.96 22.76
C PHE A 66 5.14 -18.43 21.38
N GLU A 67 5.96 -18.67 20.35
CA GLU A 67 5.65 -18.32 18.96
C GLU A 67 4.39 -19.06 18.45
N ARG A 68 4.23 -20.34 18.81
CA ARG A 68 2.98 -21.10 18.54
C ARG A 68 1.77 -20.46 19.22
N ALA A 69 1.87 -20.12 20.51
CA ALA A 69 0.79 -19.45 21.23
C ALA A 69 0.42 -18.09 20.61
N LEU A 70 1.41 -17.27 20.27
CA LEU A 70 1.21 -15.95 19.65
C LEU A 70 0.40 -16.00 18.37
N VAL A 71 0.68 -16.97 17.51
CA VAL A 71 0.02 -17.10 16.22
C VAL A 71 -1.39 -17.69 16.34
N ASN A 72 -1.65 -18.49 17.39
CA ASN A 72 -2.97 -19.02 17.66
C ASN A 72 -3.94 -17.95 18.20
N ILE A 73 -3.48 -16.85 18.80
CA ILE A 73 -4.34 -15.78 19.34
C ILE A 73 -5.34 -15.22 18.32
N PRO A 74 -4.92 -14.71 17.15
CA PRO A 74 -5.88 -14.18 16.17
C PRO A 74 -6.87 -15.25 15.69
N LEU A 75 -6.42 -16.50 15.58
CA LEU A 75 -7.29 -17.63 15.21
C LEU A 75 -8.36 -17.89 16.28
N VAL A 76 -7.98 -17.87 17.56
CA VAL A 76 -8.91 -18.04 18.69
C VAL A 76 -9.95 -16.93 18.70
N MET A 77 -9.53 -15.68 18.55
CA MET A 77 -10.44 -14.54 18.51
C MET A 77 -11.44 -14.65 17.35
N GLN A 78 -10.95 -15.00 16.15
CA GLN A 78 -11.78 -15.14 14.97
C GLN A 78 -12.77 -16.30 15.09
N ILE A 79 -12.31 -17.51 15.40
CA ILE A 79 -13.17 -18.70 15.47
C ILE A 79 -14.19 -18.58 16.59
N THR A 80 -13.80 -18.03 17.74
CA THR A 80 -14.75 -17.79 18.85
C THR A 80 -15.84 -16.81 18.44
N HIS A 81 -15.48 -15.76 17.70
CA HIS A 81 -16.44 -14.81 17.16
C HIS A 81 -17.38 -15.46 16.14
N GLU A 82 -16.83 -16.22 15.19
CA GLU A 82 -17.59 -16.96 14.17
C GLU A 82 -18.53 -17.99 14.79
N ALA A 83 -18.08 -18.76 15.79
CA ALA A 83 -18.89 -19.78 16.47
C ALA A 83 -20.10 -19.17 17.20
N ASN A 84 -19.90 -18.01 17.83
CA ASN A 84 -20.97 -17.26 18.47
C ASN A 84 -22.01 -16.76 17.44
N GLN A 85 -21.54 -16.18 16.34
CA GLN A 85 -22.42 -15.74 15.26
C GLN A 85 -23.16 -16.91 14.60
N ALA A 86 -22.46 -18.00 14.29
CA ALA A 86 -23.03 -19.20 13.70
C ALA A 86 -24.13 -19.78 14.60
N SER A 87 -23.94 -19.77 15.92
CA SER A 87 -24.96 -20.23 16.86
C SER A 87 -26.23 -19.36 16.84
N GLN A 88 -26.11 -18.06 16.57
CA GLN A 88 -27.28 -17.18 16.41
C GLN A 88 -27.99 -17.44 15.08
N LEU A 89 -27.23 -17.62 13.99
CA LEU A 89 -27.77 -17.92 12.67
C LEU A 89 -28.45 -19.29 12.63
N TYR A 90 -27.90 -20.29 13.32
CA TYR A 90 -28.47 -21.63 13.43
C TYR A 90 -29.83 -21.60 14.14
N LYS A 91 -29.96 -20.84 15.24
CA LYS A 91 -31.24 -20.65 15.94
C LYS A 91 -32.32 -20.00 15.06
N ARG A 92 -31.92 -19.21 14.05
CA ARG A 92 -32.80 -18.59 13.06
C ARG A 92 -32.99 -19.45 11.81
N SER A 93 -32.44 -20.67 11.80
CA SER A 93 -32.45 -21.58 10.64
C SER A 93 -31.86 -20.97 9.36
N MET A 94 -30.89 -20.07 9.50
CA MET A 94 -30.23 -19.37 8.37
C MET A 94 -28.96 -20.07 7.87
N ILE A 95 -28.46 -21.07 8.59
CA ILE A 95 -27.31 -21.89 8.20
C ILE A 95 -27.65 -23.38 8.37
N SER A 96 -27.01 -24.23 7.59
CA SER A 96 -27.17 -25.68 7.73
C SER A 96 -26.59 -26.17 9.05
N GLU A 97 -27.13 -27.28 9.56
CA GLU A 97 -26.62 -27.92 10.76
C GLU A 97 -25.18 -28.39 10.59
N SER A 98 -24.81 -28.85 9.41
CA SER A 98 -23.46 -29.31 9.11
C SER A 98 -22.42 -28.19 9.14
N ALA A 99 -22.73 -27.01 8.60
CA ALA A 99 -21.86 -25.84 8.65
C ALA A 99 -21.69 -25.38 10.11
N TRP A 100 -22.77 -25.35 10.89
CA TRP A 100 -22.72 -25.05 12.32
C TRP A 100 -21.85 -26.05 13.09
N ARG A 101 -22.02 -27.35 12.85
CA ARG A 101 -21.20 -28.41 13.45
C ARG A 101 -19.72 -28.31 13.02
N ALA A 102 -19.43 -27.94 11.78
CA ALA A 102 -18.06 -27.77 11.30
C ALA A 102 -17.33 -26.63 12.03
N ILE A 103 -18.00 -25.48 12.23
CA ILE A 103 -17.46 -24.35 12.99
C ILE A 103 -17.24 -24.74 14.46
N ARG A 104 -18.18 -25.45 15.08
CA ARG A 104 -18.03 -25.97 16.45
C ARG A 104 -16.87 -26.95 16.57
N LYS A 105 -16.72 -27.86 15.60
CA LYS A 105 -15.60 -28.79 15.56
C LYS A 105 -14.25 -28.07 15.48
N ALA A 106 -14.15 -26.98 14.72
CA ALA A 106 -12.93 -26.19 14.66
C ALA A 106 -12.64 -25.47 15.97
N GLU A 107 -13.67 -24.91 16.62
CA GLU A 107 -13.56 -24.31 17.95
C GLU A 107 -13.04 -25.34 18.97
N ASP A 108 -13.59 -26.55 18.98
CA ASP A 108 -13.15 -27.62 19.88
C ASP A 108 -11.71 -28.08 19.57
N THR A 109 -11.34 -28.14 18.29
CA THR A 109 -9.97 -28.47 17.87
C THR A 109 -8.98 -27.42 18.38
N LEU A 110 -9.35 -26.15 18.31
CA LEU A 110 -8.51 -25.05 18.78
C LEU A 110 -8.42 -24.99 20.30
N LYS A 111 -9.51 -25.32 21.01
CA LYS A 111 -9.48 -25.45 22.49
C LYS A 111 -8.55 -26.58 22.93
N ALA A 112 -8.63 -27.74 22.28
CA ALA A 112 -7.71 -28.84 22.57
C ALA A 112 -6.25 -28.42 22.36
N GLU A 113 -5.97 -27.71 21.25
CA GLU A 113 -4.63 -27.13 21.01
C GLU A 113 -4.22 -26.13 22.10
N MET A 114 -5.15 -25.33 22.63
CA MET A 114 -4.85 -24.40 23.72
C MET A 114 -4.49 -25.13 25.02
N ASP A 115 -5.25 -26.17 25.36
CA ASP A 115 -5.01 -27.01 26.52
C ASP A 115 -3.67 -27.75 26.40
N ASP A 116 -3.34 -28.26 25.21
CA ASP A 116 -2.04 -28.89 24.91
C ASP A 116 -0.88 -27.91 25.11
N VAL A 117 -0.97 -26.69 24.59
CA VAL A 117 0.07 -25.66 24.77
C VAL A 117 0.22 -25.28 26.24
N SER A 118 -0.87 -25.18 27.00
CA SER A 118 -0.82 -24.90 28.43
C SER A 118 -0.18 -26.04 29.21
N ALA A 119 -0.52 -27.30 28.90
CA ALA A 119 0.10 -28.46 29.51
C ALA A 119 1.61 -28.52 29.21
N GLU A 120 2.01 -28.31 27.95
CA GLU A 120 3.42 -28.29 27.54
C GLU A 120 4.19 -27.13 28.17
N ALA A 121 3.56 -25.97 28.36
CA ALA A 121 4.18 -24.84 29.05
C ALA A 121 4.43 -25.17 30.53
N ASP A 122 3.49 -25.83 31.20
CA ASP A 122 3.66 -26.27 32.59
C ASP A 122 4.74 -27.36 32.74
N GLU A 123 4.91 -28.22 31.73
CA GLU A 123 6.03 -29.18 31.68
C GLU A 123 7.40 -28.49 31.57
N LEU A 124 7.49 -27.41 30.77
CA LEU A 124 8.73 -26.66 30.60
C LEU A 124 9.05 -25.78 31.81
N GLN A 125 8.03 -25.18 32.41
CA GLN A 125 8.17 -24.32 33.57
C GLN A 125 6.88 -24.34 34.39
N GLN A 126 6.98 -24.78 35.64
CA GLN A 126 5.84 -24.89 36.54
C GLN A 126 5.09 -23.56 36.67
N GLY A 127 3.78 -23.58 36.36
CA GLY A 127 2.89 -22.42 36.47
C GLY A 127 2.89 -21.51 35.24
N TRP A 128 3.71 -21.79 34.23
CA TRP A 128 3.76 -20.99 33.01
C TRP A 128 2.56 -21.23 32.09
N GLY A 129 1.91 -22.40 32.16
CA GLY A 129 0.73 -22.73 31.36
C GLY A 129 -0.47 -21.82 31.57
N ALA A 130 -0.61 -21.24 32.77
CA ALA A 130 -1.63 -20.25 33.08
C ALA A 130 -1.28 -18.84 32.54
N GLU A 131 0.00 -18.51 32.47
CA GLU A 131 0.47 -17.16 32.11
C GLU A 131 0.75 -17.00 30.62
N ILE A 132 1.13 -18.07 29.91
CA ILE A 132 1.61 -18.03 28.52
C ILE A 132 0.62 -17.32 27.58
N TRP A 133 -0.68 -17.56 27.74
CA TRP A 133 -1.72 -16.94 26.93
C TRP A 133 -1.90 -15.45 27.22
N GLN A 134 -1.75 -15.03 28.49
CA GLN A 134 -1.82 -13.62 28.87
C GLN A 134 -0.61 -12.85 28.32
N GLN A 135 0.58 -13.44 28.45
CA GLN A 135 1.83 -12.89 27.89
C GLN A 135 1.74 -12.77 26.37
N ALA A 136 1.25 -13.82 25.70
CA ALA A 136 1.10 -13.84 24.26
C ALA A 136 0.06 -12.79 23.79
N MET A 137 -1.06 -12.62 24.51
CA MET A 137 -2.06 -11.59 24.22
C MET A 137 -1.47 -10.18 24.32
N HIS A 138 -0.70 -9.91 25.38
CA HIS A 138 -0.03 -8.63 25.53
C HIS A 138 0.90 -8.31 24.35
N VAL A 139 1.71 -9.28 23.95
CA VAL A 139 2.63 -9.13 22.81
C VAL A 139 1.87 -8.99 21.49
N HIS A 140 0.76 -9.71 21.30
CA HIS A 140 -0.09 -9.56 20.11
C HIS A 140 -0.64 -8.15 19.99
N VAL A 141 -1.23 -7.60 21.06
CA VAL A 141 -1.76 -6.23 21.08
C VAL A 141 -0.66 -5.21 20.79
N GLN A 142 0.50 -5.34 21.45
CA GLN A 142 1.63 -4.44 21.22
C GLN A 142 2.14 -4.50 19.77
N SER A 143 2.17 -5.69 19.17
CA SER A 143 2.55 -5.88 17.76
C SER A 143 1.58 -5.17 16.82
N GLN A 144 0.27 -5.30 17.07
CA GLN A 144 -0.77 -4.64 16.27
C GLN A 144 -0.70 -3.12 16.36
N GLU A 145 -0.47 -2.57 17.55
CA GLU A 145 -0.29 -1.12 17.73
C GLU A 145 0.93 -0.59 16.95
N ARG A 146 2.06 -1.31 17.01
CA ARG A 146 3.26 -0.96 16.24
C ARG A 146 3.02 -1.02 14.73
N GLN A 147 2.31 -2.04 14.25
CA GLN A 147 1.95 -2.17 12.84
C GLN A 147 1.03 -1.04 12.39
N ALA A 148 0.03 -0.66 13.20
CA ALA A 148 -0.87 0.45 12.91
C ALA A 148 -0.13 1.79 12.86
N GLN A 149 0.81 2.04 13.79
CA GLN A 149 1.65 3.24 13.78
C GLN A 149 2.56 3.30 12.55
N ALA A 150 3.18 2.17 12.18
CA ALA A 150 4.02 2.10 10.99
C ALA A 150 3.21 2.34 9.70
N ALA A 151 2.01 1.76 9.60
CA ALA A 151 1.11 1.97 8.47
C ALA A 151 0.67 3.44 8.36
N ALA A 152 0.31 4.08 9.48
CA ALA A 152 -0.07 5.49 9.52
C ALA A 152 1.09 6.41 9.12
N ALA A 153 2.32 6.11 9.56
CA ALA A 153 3.51 6.86 9.17
C ALA A 153 3.83 6.71 7.67
N ALA A 154 3.68 5.50 7.12
CA ALA A 154 3.86 5.25 5.69
C ALA A 154 2.81 6.00 4.84
N GLU A 155 1.55 5.99 5.26
CA GLU A 155 0.48 6.74 4.58
C GLU A 155 0.71 8.25 4.63
N ALA A 156 1.18 8.78 5.77
CA ALA A 156 1.54 10.19 5.90
C ALA A 156 2.69 10.57 4.96
N ALA A 157 3.75 9.76 4.92
CA ALA A 157 4.88 9.97 4.01
C ALA A 157 4.45 9.92 2.53
N GLU A 158 3.58 8.98 2.15
CA GLU A 158 3.06 8.90 0.78
C GLU A 158 2.22 10.15 0.42
N LYS A 159 1.36 10.61 1.34
CA LYS A 159 0.59 11.86 1.15
C LYS A 159 1.51 13.06 0.99
N GLU A 160 2.54 13.17 1.82
CA GLU A 160 3.53 14.25 1.72
C GLU A 160 4.25 14.22 0.37
N GLN A 161 4.77 13.06 -0.04
CA GLN A 161 5.42 12.90 -1.35
C GLN A 161 4.48 13.26 -2.50
N ARG A 162 3.21 12.83 -2.45
CA ARG A 162 2.21 13.17 -3.46
C ARG A 162 1.90 14.67 -3.49
N THR A 163 1.81 15.32 -2.33
CA THR A 163 1.58 16.77 -2.27
C THR A 163 2.78 17.56 -2.80
N GLN A 164 4.01 17.14 -2.49
CA GLN A 164 5.24 17.75 -3.00
C GLN A 164 5.36 17.57 -4.52
N ALA A 165 5.11 16.37 -5.03
CA ALA A 165 5.10 16.10 -6.47
C ALA A 165 4.05 16.94 -7.21
N ASN A 166 2.85 17.11 -6.61
CA ASN A 166 1.80 17.94 -7.19
C ASN A 166 2.15 19.44 -7.16
N ARG A 167 2.80 19.92 -6.09
CA ARG A 167 3.32 21.30 -6.01
C ARG A 167 4.37 21.56 -7.09
N ALA A 168 5.36 20.67 -7.21
CA ALA A 168 6.40 20.78 -8.24
C ALA A 168 5.82 20.74 -9.67
N LYS A 169 4.82 19.88 -9.94
CA LYS A 169 4.12 19.86 -11.24
C LYS A 169 3.38 21.17 -11.52
N ARG A 170 2.70 21.74 -10.52
CA ARG A 170 2.00 23.03 -10.65
C ARG A 170 2.97 24.20 -10.88
N GLU A 171 4.11 24.21 -10.21
CA GLU A 171 5.14 25.24 -10.41
C GLU A 171 5.71 25.19 -11.83
N LYS A 172 6.11 24.00 -12.30
CA LYS A 172 6.55 23.81 -13.70
C LYS A 172 5.49 24.24 -14.71
N GLN A 173 4.20 23.97 -14.46
CA GLN A 173 3.12 24.44 -15.33
C GLN A 173 3.00 25.97 -15.34
N LYS A 174 3.09 26.62 -14.17
CA LYS A 174 3.08 28.09 -14.06
C LYS A 174 4.25 28.72 -14.81
N GLU A 175 5.45 28.16 -14.70
CA GLU A 175 6.63 28.64 -15.43
C GLU A 175 6.45 28.52 -16.95
N ARG A 176 5.96 27.38 -17.44
CA ARG A 176 5.66 27.19 -18.87
C ARG A 176 4.61 28.17 -19.38
N GLN A 177 3.60 28.49 -18.57
CA GLN A 177 2.59 29.50 -18.93
C GLN A 177 3.16 30.92 -18.95
N LYS A 178 4.03 31.28 -18.00
CA LYS A 178 4.73 32.58 -18.00
C LYS A 178 5.65 32.73 -19.21
N ALA A 179 6.43 31.69 -19.55
CA ALA A 179 7.30 31.70 -20.72
C ALA A 179 6.51 31.88 -22.03
N LYS A 180 5.35 31.22 -22.15
CA LYS A 180 4.46 31.39 -23.31
C LYS A 180 3.87 32.81 -23.42
N LYS A 181 3.50 33.44 -22.29
CA LYS A 181 2.99 34.81 -22.27
C LYS A 181 4.08 35.86 -22.53
N ALA A 182 5.32 35.62 -22.07
CA ALA A 182 6.45 36.50 -22.35
C ALA A 182 6.86 36.43 -23.84
N GLY A 183 6.76 35.26 -24.47
CA GLY A 183 7.02 35.09 -25.91
C GLY A 183 5.97 35.72 -26.83
N SER A 184 4.76 36.03 -26.34
CA SER A 184 3.72 36.70 -27.14
C SER A 184 3.61 38.22 -26.89
N ALA A 185 4.50 38.79 -26.06
CA ALA A 185 4.55 40.21 -25.73
C ALA A 185 5.73 40.94 -26.40
N ALA A 186 6.29 40.38 -27.49
CA ALA A 186 7.13 41.16 -28.38
C ALA A 186 6.25 42.26 -29.02
N PRO A 187 6.64 43.54 -28.96
CA PRO A 187 5.91 44.61 -29.64
C PRO A 187 5.77 44.26 -31.12
N PRO A 188 4.67 44.63 -31.79
CA PRO A 188 4.50 44.35 -33.21
C PRO A 188 5.75 44.84 -33.95
N PRO A 189 6.29 44.04 -34.90
CA PRO A 189 7.44 44.47 -35.68
C PRO A 189 7.16 45.85 -36.27
N PRO A 190 8.12 46.80 -36.24
CA PRO A 190 7.94 48.09 -36.87
C PRO A 190 7.52 47.86 -38.32
N THR A 191 6.57 48.65 -38.80
CA THR A 191 6.11 48.53 -40.19
C THR A 191 7.33 48.67 -41.12
N PRO A 192 7.32 48.01 -42.30
CA PRO A 192 8.44 48.08 -43.25
C PRO A 192 8.88 49.52 -43.58
N GLU A 193 7.96 50.47 -43.44
CA GLU A 193 8.16 51.89 -43.66
C GLU A 193 9.03 52.56 -42.58
N GLU A 194 8.82 52.28 -41.29
CA GLU A 194 9.64 52.82 -40.21
C GLU A 194 11.05 52.22 -40.18
N ALA A 195 11.19 50.95 -40.57
CA ALA A 195 12.49 50.29 -40.71
C ALA A 195 13.30 50.88 -41.89
N ALA A 196 12.63 51.20 -43.00
CA ALA A 196 13.26 51.84 -44.14
C ALA A 196 13.67 53.29 -43.85
N GLU A 197 12.90 54.03 -43.06
CA GLU A 197 13.23 55.41 -42.70
C GLU A 197 14.45 55.50 -41.76
N ARG A 198 14.58 54.56 -40.82
CA ARG A 198 15.75 54.48 -39.93
C ARG A 198 17.02 54.10 -40.69
N ALA A 199 16.95 53.14 -41.60
CA ALA A 199 18.08 52.75 -42.45
C ALA A 199 18.55 53.90 -43.36
N ARG A 200 17.61 54.74 -43.84
CA ARG A 200 17.95 55.94 -44.63
C ARG A 200 18.66 56.99 -43.80
N LYS A 201 18.20 57.27 -42.58
CA LYS A 201 18.84 58.24 -41.68
C LYS A 201 20.25 57.79 -41.28
N GLU A 202 20.45 56.51 -40.98
CA GLU A 202 21.77 55.95 -40.67
C GLU A 202 22.73 56.03 -41.86
N LEU A 203 22.25 55.80 -43.08
CA LEU A 203 23.06 55.94 -44.30
C LEU A 203 23.45 57.40 -44.56
N GLU A 204 22.53 58.33 -44.33
CA GLU A 204 22.74 59.77 -44.51
C GLU A 204 23.76 60.31 -43.48
N GLU A 205 23.69 59.84 -42.23
CA GLU A 205 24.65 60.19 -41.18
C GLU A 205 26.06 59.65 -41.48
N GLN A 206 26.16 58.43 -42.04
CA GLN A 206 27.44 57.86 -42.45
C GLN A 206 28.08 58.62 -43.62
N LEU A 207 27.28 59.06 -44.59
CA LEU A 207 27.76 59.85 -45.72
C LEU A 207 28.23 61.23 -45.26
N ALA A 208 27.48 61.89 -44.38
CA ALA A 208 27.88 63.18 -43.80
C ALA A 208 29.21 63.07 -43.02
N ALA A 209 29.39 62.01 -42.23
CA ALA A 209 30.63 61.76 -41.49
C ALA A 209 31.83 61.48 -42.42
N GLU A 210 31.60 60.85 -43.58
CA GLU A 210 32.66 60.60 -44.57
C GLU A 210 33.08 61.90 -45.28
N GLU A 211 32.13 62.77 -45.60
CA GLU A 211 32.41 64.08 -46.20
C GLU A 211 33.21 64.99 -45.26
N GLU A 212 32.87 65.02 -43.96
CA GLU A 212 33.65 65.77 -42.98
C GLU A 212 35.08 65.25 -42.85
N ARG A 213 35.28 63.92 -42.88
CA ARG A 213 36.62 63.30 -42.88
C ARG A 213 37.43 63.67 -44.12
N LYS A 214 36.79 63.69 -45.30
CA LYS A 214 37.45 64.11 -46.56
C LYS A 214 37.81 65.59 -46.54
N ALA A 215 36.93 66.45 -46.02
CA ALA A 215 37.19 67.88 -45.88
C ALA A 215 38.35 68.16 -44.89
N ALA A 216 38.44 67.42 -43.80
CA ALA A 216 39.54 67.50 -42.84
C ALA A 216 40.89 67.07 -43.47
N ALA A 217 40.89 65.97 -44.24
CA ALA A 217 42.08 65.48 -44.94
C ALA A 217 42.60 66.46 -46.01
N GLN A 218 41.69 67.15 -46.71
CA GLN A 218 42.06 68.15 -47.72
C GLN A 218 42.66 69.42 -47.10
N LYS A 219 42.17 69.84 -45.93
CA LYS A 219 42.76 70.95 -45.14
C LYS A 219 44.17 70.61 -44.63
N GLN A 220 44.42 69.37 -44.20
CA GLN A 220 45.76 68.94 -43.80
C GLN A 220 46.75 68.92 -44.98
N ARG A 221 46.28 68.52 -46.18
CA ARG A 221 47.11 68.55 -47.41
C ARG A 221 47.52 69.97 -47.84
N SER A 222 46.69 70.99 -47.62
CA SER A 222 47.03 72.38 -47.97
C SER A 222 48.00 73.04 -47.00
N VAL A 223 47.98 72.63 -45.72
CA VAL A 223 48.94 73.10 -44.69
C VAL A 223 50.35 72.54 -44.96
N ASN A 224 50.48 71.26 -45.29
CA ASN A 224 51.79 70.66 -45.61
C ASN A 224 52.44 71.24 -46.88
N ARG A 225 51.65 71.73 -47.85
CA ARG A 225 52.19 72.37 -49.07
C ARG A 225 52.78 73.77 -48.82
N ARG A 226 52.38 74.47 -47.75
CA ARG A 226 52.92 75.79 -47.37
C ARG A 226 54.23 75.71 -46.56
N GLY A 227 54.50 74.58 -45.88
CA GLY A 227 55.72 74.38 -45.09
C GLY A 227 57.00 74.16 -45.91
N SER A 228 56.90 73.68 -47.16
CA SER A 228 58.07 73.28 -47.96
C SER A 228 58.81 74.44 -48.67
N LYS A 229 58.39 75.71 -48.50
CA LYS A 229 59.02 76.87 -49.16
C LYS A 229 59.93 77.71 -48.24
N LYS A 230 60.19 77.24 -47.02
CA LYS A 230 61.06 77.90 -46.02
C LYS A 230 62.13 76.92 -45.52
N GLY A 231 63.01 76.52 -46.44
CA GLY A 231 64.16 75.67 -46.18
C GLY A 231 65.16 75.91 -47.29
N ARG A 232 65.80 77.08 -47.22
CA ARG A 232 66.95 77.49 -48.03
C ARG A 232 68.07 77.78 -47.05
#